data_AF-A0A2Z4U8Y1-F1
#
_entry.id   AF-A0A2Z4U8Y1-F1
#
_cell.length_a   1.000
_cell.length_b   1.000
_cell.length_c   1.000
_cell.angle_alpha   90.00
_cell.angle_beta   90.00
_cell.angle_gamma   90.00
#
_symmetry.space_group_name_H-M   'P 1'
#
loop_
_entity.id
_entity.type
_entity.pdbx_description
1 polymer ?
#
loop_
_entity_poly.entity_id
_entity_poly.type
_entity_poly.pdbx_seq_one_letter_code
_entity_poly.pdbx_strand_id
1 'polypeptide(L)' 'MKKNIEVLFPECQVVATCTNGSQALACCREWKPDLLFTDIRMPVMDGMELVSQLKKEGHGSVHRDFKCLR' A
#
# COMPACT_ATOMS: atom_id res chain seq x y z
N MET A 1 1.08 11.00 9.31
CA MET A 1 0.92 10.87 7.85
C MET A 1 -0.53 11.02 7.34
N LYS A 2 -1.58 10.89 8.16
CA LYS A 2 -3.00 11.00 7.72
C LYS A 2 -3.42 12.33 7.07
N LYS A 3 -2.73 13.45 7.38
CA LYS A 3 -3.25 14.79 7.04
C LYS A 3 -2.94 15.30 5.63
N ASN A 4 -2.16 14.58 4.82
CA ASN A 4 -1.60 15.16 3.59
C ASN A 4 -2.04 14.47 2.28
N ILE A 5 -2.52 13.22 2.29
CA ILE A 5 -2.84 12.54 1.03
C ILE A 5 -4.13 13.08 0.42
N GLU A 6 -5.22 13.15 1.18
CA GLU A 6 -6.51 13.68 0.69
C GLU A 6 -6.43 15.16 0.30
N VAL A 7 -5.50 15.90 0.91
CA VAL A 7 -5.25 17.31 0.58
C VAL A 7 -4.46 17.46 -0.73
N LEU A 8 -3.56 16.51 -1.02
CA LEU A 8 -2.73 16.52 -2.22
C LEU A 8 -3.41 15.87 -3.43
N PHE A 9 -4.31 14.91 -3.19
CA PHE A 9 -5.03 14.15 -4.21
C PHE A 9 -6.53 14.09 -3.85
N PRO A 10 -7.31 15.13 -4.19
CA PRO A 10 -8.74 15.19 -3.89
C PRO A 10 -9.56 14.04 -4.49
N GLU A 11 -9.08 13.46 -5.59
CA GLU A 11 -9.67 12.30 -6.25
C GLU A 11 -9.34 10.96 -5.58
N CYS A 12 -8.44 10.93 -4.60
CA CYS A 12 -8.06 9.73 -3.89
C CYS A 12 -8.75 9.64 -2.53
N GLN A 13 -9.35 8.49 -2.23
CA GLN A 13 -9.92 8.17 -0.94
C GLN A 13 -9.01 7.22 -0.16
N VAL A 14 -8.69 7.55 1.09
CA VAL A 14 -7.95 6.63 1.97
C VAL A 14 -8.91 5.58 2.53
N VAL A 15 -8.88 4.37 1.96
CA VAL A 15 -9.78 3.26 2.36
C VAL A 15 -9.31 2.52 3.61
N ALA A 16 -8.01 2.51 3.91
CA ALA A 16 -7.46 1.83 5.08
C ALA A 16 -6.13 2.45 5.54
N THR A 17 -5.82 2.30 6.83
CA THR A 17 -4.51 2.61 7.39
C THR A 17 -4.06 1.49 8.31
N CYS A 18 -2.82 1.03 8.15
CA CYS A 18 -2.27 -0.12 8.87
C CYS A 18 -0.95 0.25 9.52
N THR A 19 -0.59 -0.44 10.62
CA THR A 19 0.67 -0.18 11.35
C THR A 19 1.70 -1.31 11.19
N ASN A 20 1.37 -2.36 10.43
CA ASN A 20 2.28 -3.46 10.09
C ASN A 20 1.84 -4.14 8.78
N GLY A 21 2.73 -4.94 8.18
CA GLY A 21 2.45 -5.62 6.91
C GLY A 21 1.33 -6.65 6.98
N SER A 22 1.13 -7.31 8.12
CA SER A 22 0.06 -8.32 8.27
C SER A 22 -1.33 -7.70 8.22
N GLN A 23 -1.53 -6.58 8.91
CA GLN A 23 -2.76 -5.78 8.83
C GLN A 23 -2.95 -5.21 7.41
N ALA A 24 -1.87 -4.72 6.80
CA ALA A 24 -1.92 -4.19 5.44
C ALA A 24 -2.36 -5.25 4.43
N LEU A 25 -1.88 -6.49 4.57
CA LEU A 25 -2.29 -7.61 3.74
C LEU A 25 -3.79 -7.92 3.88
N ALA A 26 -4.30 -7.95 5.12
CA ALA A 26 -5.72 -8.15 5.37
C ALA A 26 -6.57 -7.03 4.75
N CYS A 27 -6.18 -5.77 4.94
CA CYS A 27 -6.88 -4.63 4.36
C CYS A 27 -6.83 -4.63 2.82
N CYS A 28 -5.72 -5.06 2.21
CA CYS A 28 -5.62 -5.18 0.76
C CYS A 28 -6.59 -6.24 0.20
N ARG A 29 -6.81 -7.34 0.92
CA ARG A 29 -7.75 -8.39 0.52
C ARG A 29 -9.21 -7.93 0.66
N GLU A 30 -9.51 -7.20 1.72
CA GLU A 30 -10.87 -6.72 2.01
C GLU A 30 -11.27 -5.56 1.09
N TRP A 31 -10.45 -4.52 1.01
CA TRP A 31 -10.79 -3.26 0.36
C TRP A 31 -10.30 -3.16 -1.08
N LYS A 32 -9.40 -4.06 -1.51
CA LYS A 32 -8.83 -4.11 -2.88
C LYS A 32 -8.41 -2.72 -3.40
N PRO A 33 -7.51 -2.02 -2.69
CA PRO A 33 -7.12 -0.66 -3.08
C PRO A 33 -6.39 -0.66 -4.43
N ASP A 34 -6.58 0.41 -5.19
CA ASP A 34 -5.85 0.64 -6.44
C ASP A 34 -4.39 1.05 -6.21
N LEU A 35 -4.11 1.69 -5.07
CA LEU A 35 -2.78 2.17 -4.69
C LEU A 35 -2.47 1.83 -3.23
N LEU A 36 -1.29 1.25 -3.01
CA LEU A 36 -0.79 0.90 -1.69
C LEU A 36 0.50 1.67 -1.39
N PHE A 37 0.49 2.46 -0.32
CA PHE A 37 1.70 3.02 0.27
C PHE A 37 2.13 2.18 1.46
N THR A 38 3.36 1.67 1.44
CA THR A 38 3.94 0.90 2.54
C THR A 38 5.38 1.33 2.79
N ASP A 39 5.79 1.34 4.06
CA ASP A 39 7.22 1.41 4.40
C ASP A 39 7.87 0.04 4.10
N ILE A 40 9.15 0.04 3.78
CA ILE A 40 9.94 -1.18 3.63
C ILE A 40 10.14 -1.80 5.01
N ARG A 41 10.46 -1.01 6.04
CA ARG A 41 10.74 -1.53 7.38
C ARG A 41 9.52 -1.37 8.28
N MET A 42 8.81 -2.47 8.49
CA MET A 42 7.69 -2.56 9.41
C MET A 42 7.87 -3.74 10.38
N PRO A 43 7.28 -3.66 11.58
CA PRO A 43 7.24 -4.80 12.50
C PRO A 43 6.32 -5.91 11.98
N VAL A 44 6.52 -7.14 12.46
CA VAL A 44 5.74 -8.36 12.14
C VAL A 44 5.90 -8.87 10.70
N MET A 45 5.62 -8.03 9.71
CA MET A 45 5.79 -8.31 8.29
C MET A 45 6.24 -7.03 7.62
N ASP A 46 7.31 -7.12 6.83
CA ASP A 46 7.90 -5.97 6.18
C ASP A 46 7.19 -5.64 4.85
N GLY A 47 7.50 -4.48 4.25
CA GLY A 47 6.84 -4.04 3.02
C GLY A 47 7.17 -4.93 1.80
N MET A 48 8.34 -5.57 1.80
CA MET A 48 8.77 -6.45 0.71
C MET A 48 8.05 -7.80 0.77
N GLU A 49 7.89 -8.36 1.97
CA GLU A 49 7.10 -9.57 2.22
C GLU A 49 5.63 -9.34 1.85
N LEU A 50 5.05 -8.21 2.24
CA LEU A 50 3.69 -7.81 1.87
C LEU A 50 3.50 -7.80 0.34
N VAL A 51 4.39 -7.13 -0.39
CA VAL A 51 4.34 -7.06 -1.86
C VAL A 51 4.53 -8.45 -2.49
N SER A 52 5.41 -9.27 -1.93
CA SER A 52 5.63 -10.66 -2.38
C SER A 52 4.35 -11.50 -2.25
N GLN A 53 3.65 -11.36 -1.12
CA GLN A 53 2.42 -12.09 -0.86
C GLN A 53 1.26 -11.63 -1.76
N LEU A 54 1.09 -10.32 -1.94
CA LEU A 54 0.08 -9.74 -2.84
C LEU A 54 0.31 -10.18 -4.30
N LYS A 55 1.57 -10.22 -4.74
CA LYS A 55 1.92 -10.74 -6.08
C LYS A 55 1.54 -12.20 -6.27
N LYS A 56 1.78 -13.05 -5.26
CA LYS A 56 1.37 -14.47 -5.30
C LYS A 56 -0.15 -14.62 -5.38
N GLU A 57 -0.89 -13.71 -4.75
CA GLU A 57 -2.35 -13.66 -4.77
C GLU A 57 -2.93 -13.05 -6.06
N GLY A 58 -2.09 -12.66 -7.02
CA GLY A 58 -2.55 -12.12 -8.29
C GLY A 58 -3.00 -10.65 -8.21
N HIS A 59 -2.71 -9.95 -7.12
CA HIS A 59 -2.78 -8.48 -7.08
C HIS A 59 -1.63 -7.93 -7.94
N GLY A 60 -1.87 -7.88 -9.25
CA GLY A 60 -0.87 -7.66 -10.29
C GLY A 60 -0.11 -6.33 -10.17
N SER A 61 1.19 -6.43 -10.49
CA SER A 61 2.15 -5.40 -10.92
C SER A 61 1.74 -3.93 -10.73
N VAL A 62 2.13 -3.39 -9.58
CA VAL A 62 2.28 -1.95 -9.31
C VAL A 62 2.92 -1.27 -10.54
N HIS A 63 2.27 -0.23 -11.05
CA HIS A 63 2.82 0.67 -12.06
C HIS A 63 4.30 0.95 -11.73
N ARG A 64 5.22 0.47 -12.56
CA ARG A 64 6.66 0.75 -12.43
C ARG A 64 7.00 2.20 -12.83
N ASP A 65 5.98 2.99 -13.14
CA ASP A 65 6.08 4.35 -13.66
C ASP A 65 5.96 5.43 -12.58
N PHE A 66 6.16 5.09 -11.30
CA PHE A 66 6.66 6.08 -10.37
C PHE A 66 8.14 6.33 -10.71
N LYS A 67 8.37 7.13 -11.76
CA LYS A 67 9.52 8.02 -11.78
C LYS A 67 9.45 8.75 -10.46
N CYS A 68 10.34 8.38 -9.54
CA CYS A 68 10.74 9.23 -8.43
C CYS A 68 11.02 10.60 -9.05
N LEU A 69 10.03 11.49 -8.98
CA LEU A 69 10.17 12.87 -9.41
C LEU A 69 11.25 13.41 -8.49
N ARG A 70 12.46 13.54 -9.05
CA ARG A 70 13.55 14.27 -8.42
C ARG A 70 13.11 15.70 -8.11
#